data_AF-A0A4J2CHM0-F1
#
_entry.id   AF-A0A4J2CHM0-F1
#
_cell.length_a   1.000
_cell.length_b   1.000
_cell.length_c   1.000
_cell.angle_alpha   90.00
_cell.angle_beta   90.00
_cell.angle_gamma   90.00
#
_symmetry.space_group_name_H-M   'P 1'
#
loop_
_entity.id
_entity.type
_entity.pdbx_description
1 polymer ?
#
loop_
_entity_poly.entity_id
_entity_poly.type
_entity_poly.pdbx_seq_one_letter_code
_entity_poly.pdbx_strand_id
1 'polypeptide(L)'
;MLKKYPCTMQHDQSDCAAAVVSTVLLSYKKELSIMKIREIIGTDMYGTTVSGIVSGLNKLNFTVKAVRVALEDLTPKLTFPAILQVKNDLGQNHFVVLHSIKRNSKFYVADPASGIRKMSSDELGEIYQGITLFMVPNSDFERGKLKGKGLLDLFGRLIFNQKGLISTVILASFVLSIIGILSSLFSKVIMDEVIPYALKNSLYMFLIVFGIVSFLQTLLSAFRQHVLLFLSRKIDIPVLMGYYDHIIHLPYSFFGSRRVGDVLTRFQDAMTIKNVFTSVSISLVMDITLSVISAVVLWTINQSLFLILVFMVIVNIILIYCFKKPYKKINHEQMDFLIHS
;
A
#
# COMPACT_ATOMS: atom_id res chain seq x y z
N MET A 1 5.10 14.36 3.80
CA MET A 1 4.44 15.61 4.26
C MET A 1 3.84 15.37 5.64
N LEU A 2 4.36 16.00 6.69
CA LEU A 2 3.72 15.94 8.02
C LEU A 2 2.44 16.78 7.96
N LYS A 3 1.28 16.12 8.03
CA LYS A 3 0.00 16.82 8.23
C LYS A 3 0.07 17.59 9.54
N LYS A 4 -0.59 18.76 9.61
CA LYS A 4 -0.68 19.58 10.82
C LYS A 4 -1.16 18.78 12.05
N TYR A 5 -2.00 17.77 11.81
CA TYR A 5 -2.42 16.79 12.80
C TYR A 5 -2.20 15.38 12.20
N PRO A 6 -1.31 14.56 12.76
CA PRO A 6 -1.17 13.16 12.36
C PRO A 6 -2.36 12.33 12.86
N CYS A 7 -2.62 11.21 12.19
CA CYS A 7 -3.59 10.19 12.63
C CYS A 7 -3.13 8.86 12.06
N THR A 8 -2.77 7.93 12.94
CA THR A 8 -2.47 6.54 12.57
C THR A 8 -3.77 5.78 12.64
N MET A 9 -4.16 5.11 11.53
CA MET A 9 -5.35 4.27 11.52
C MET A 9 -5.06 2.95 12.23
N GLN A 10 -6.05 2.40 12.94
CA GLN A 10 -5.95 1.04 13.48
C GLN A 10 -6.15 0.00 12.37
N HIS A 11 -5.45 -1.12 12.47
CA HIS A 11 -5.61 -2.23 11.52
C HIS A 11 -6.38 -3.40 12.12
N ASP A 12 -6.19 -3.69 13.41
CA ASP A 12 -7.01 -4.64 14.18
C ASP A 12 -7.84 -3.92 15.27
N GLN A 13 -8.90 -4.57 15.79
CA GLN A 13 -9.69 -4.03 16.90
C GLN A 13 -8.85 -3.81 18.17
N SER A 14 -7.84 -4.65 18.42
CA SER A 14 -6.93 -4.53 19.57
C SER A 14 -5.85 -3.44 19.40
N ASP A 15 -5.69 -2.86 18.20
CA ASP A 15 -4.62 -1.89 17.90
C ASP A 15 -4.92 -0.46 18.32
N CYS A 16 -6.14 -0.16 18.79
CA CYS A 16 -6.57 1.20 19.10
C CYS A 16 -5.54 1.98 19.93
N ALA A 17 -5.11 1.42 21.08
CA ALA A 17 -4.16 2.07 21.96
C ALA A 17 -2.78 2.29 21.29
N ALA A 18 -2.30 1.32 20.52
CA ALA A 18 -1.04 1.44 19.80
C ALA A 18 -1.10 2.51 18.69
N ALA A 19 -2.24 2.61 18.00
CA ALA A 19 -2.48 3.63 16.97
C ALA A 19 -2.57 5.05 17.57
N VAL A 20 -3.20 5.19 18.75
CA VAL A 20 -3.23 6.45 19.50
C VAL A 20 -1.82 6.85 19.94
N VAL A 21 -1.06 5.94 20.55
CA VAL A 21 0.33 6.22 20.95
C VAL A 21 1.20 6.58 19.73
N SER A 22 1.06 5.85 18.62
CA SER A 22 1.71 6.18 17.34
C SER A 22 1.38 7.60 16.87
N THR A 23 0.10 7.98 16.95
CA THR A 23 -0.37 9.31 16.58
C THR A 23 0.29 10.40 17.43
N VAL A 24 0.44 10.17 18.74
CA VAL A 24 1.15 11.10 19.62
C VAL A 24 2.64 11.18 19.28
N LEU A 25 3.31 10.04 19.10
CA LEU A 25 4.72 10.00 18.72
C LEU A 25 5.00 10.80 17.44
N LEU A 26 4.12 10.66 16.43
CA LEU A 26 4.20 11.41 15.17
C LEU A 26 4.08 12.92 15.39
N SER A 27 3.21 13.37 16.32
CA SER A 27 3.11 14.80 16.68
C SER A 27 4.42 15.35 17.25
N TYR A 28 5.18 14.50 17.95
CA TYR A 28 6.51 14.83 18.48
C TYR A 28 7.67 14.48 17.54
N LYS A 29 7.39 14.12 16.27
CA LYS A 29 8.38 13.75 15.24
C LYS A 29 9.21 12.50 15.60
N LYS A 30 8.60 11.53 16.27
CA LYS A 30 9.15 10.20 16.51
C LYS A 30 8.31 9.16 15.77
N GLU A 31 8.96 8.32 14.99
CA GLU A 31 8.31 7.25 14.23
C GLU A 31 8.73 5.90 14.80
N LEU A 32 7.75 5.09 15.18
CA LEU A 32 7.94 3.70 15.60
C LEU A 32 6.90 2.83 14.89
N SER A 33 7.21 1.54 14.69
CA SER A 33 6.22 0.62 14.13
C SER A 33 5.13 0.35 15.16
N ILE A 34 3.88 0.20 14.70
CA ILE A 34 2.75 -0.17 15.57
C ILE A 34 3.07 -1.42 16.39
N MET A 35 3.78 -2.38 15.79
CA MET A 35 4.21 -3.61 16.46
C MET A 35 5.15 -3.35 17.63
N LYS A 36 6.13 -2.45 17.48
CA LYS A 36 7.02 -2.08 18.59
C LYS A 36 6.27 -1.33 19.68
N ILE A 37 5.30 -0.49 19.29
CA ILE A 37 4.45 0.23 20.24
C ILE A 37 3.60 -0.76 21.05
N ARG A 38 2.94 -1.74 20.40
CA ARG A 38 2.17 -2.81 21.07
C ARG A 38 3.01 -3.55 22.11
N GLU A 39 4.24 -3.90 21.76
CA GLU A 39 5.17 -4.58 22.67
C GLU A 39 5.50 -3.70 23.89
N ILE A 40 5.75 -2.40 23.68
CA ILE A 40 6.13 -1.46 24.74
C ILE A 40 4.96 -1.18 25.71
N ILE A 41 3.74 -1.00 25.17
CA ILE A 41 2.54 -0.71 25.97
C ILE A 41 1.87 -1.97 26.53
N GLY A 42 2.29 -3.16 26.10
CA GLY A 42 1.77 -4.44 26.57
C GLY A 42 0.37 -4.77 26.03
N THR A 43 0.12 -4.49 24.75
CA THR A 43 -1.17 -4.83 24.11
C THR A 43 -1.33 -6.33 23.93
N ASP A 44 -2.43 -6.88 24.45
CA ASP A 44 -2.82 -8.28 24.28
C ASP A 44 -4.04 -8.43 23.34
N MET A 45 -4.69 -9.60 23.36
CA MET A 45 -5.88 -9.89 22.56
C MET A 45 -7.14 -9.14 23.02
N TYR A 46 -7.16 -8.64 24.25
CA TYR A 46 -8.30 -7.92 24.86
C TYR A 46 -8.12 -6.40 24.79
N GLY A 47 -6.92 -5.92 24.47
CA GLY A 47 -6.63 -4.52 24.19
C GLY A 47 -5.47 -4.00 25.02
N THR A 48 -5.57 -2.76 25.49
CA THR A 48 -4.55 -2.15 26.36
C THR A 48 -5.24 -1.32 27.43
N THR A 49 -4.79 -1.48 28.67
CA THR A 49 -5.28 -0.70 29.80
C THR A 49 -4.68 0.71 29.82
N VAL A 50 -5.33 1.64 30.54
CA VAL A 50 -4.77 3.00 30.75
C VAL A 50 -3.39 2.93 31.40
N SER A 51 -3.18 2.02 32.36
CA SER A 51 -1.88 1.82 33.01
C SER A 51 -0.81 1.30 32.05
N GLY A 52 -1.18 0.45 31.08
CA GLY A 52 -0.30 0.00 30.02
C GLY A 52 0.17 1.14 29.11
N ILE A 53 -0.75 2.03 28.71
CA ILE A 53 -0.43 3.23 27.93
C ILE A 53 0.51 4.15 28.72
N VAL A 54 0.20 4.45 29.99
CA VAL A 54 1.04 5.29 30.86
C VAL A 54 2.45 4.69 31.01
N SER A 55 2.54 3.40 31.33
CA SER A 55 3.81 2.70 31.52
C SER A 55 4.64 2.66 30.24
N GLY A 56 3.99 2.39 29.10
CA GLY A 56 4.67 2.34 27.81
C GLY A 56 5.13 3.71 27.31
N LEU A 57 4.35 4.77 27.54
CA LEU A 57 4.76 6.14 27.24
C LEU A 57 5.90 6.61 28.14
N ASN A 58 5.90 6.23 29.42
CA ASN A 58 7.05 6.47 30.31
C ASN A 58 8.32 5.77 29.79
N LYS A 59 8.22 4.52 29.32
CA LYS A 59 9.33 3.81 28.63
C LYS A 59 9.77 4.47 27.33
N LEU A 60 8.90 5.27 26.70
CA LEU A 60 9.19 6.05 25.49
C LEU A 60 9.69 7.47 25.81
N ASN A 61 10.06 7.73 27.07
CA ASN A 61 10.61 8.99 27.55
C ASN A 61 9.59 10.15 27.56
N PHE A 62 8.33 9.84 27.86
CA PHE A 62 7.32 10.84 28.20
C PHE A 62 7.06 10.85 29.71
N THR A 63 6.74 12.03 30.25
CA THR A 63 6.10 12.14 31.56
C THR A 63 4.60 12.20 31.34
N VAL A 64 3.88 11.19 31.82
CA VAL A 64 2.42 11.05 31.62
C VAL A 64 1.66 11.18 32.93
N LYS A 65 0.55 11.91 32.91
CA LYS A 65 -0.43 11.97 33.99
C LYS A 65 -1.81 11.59 33.47
N ALA A 66 -2.39 10.51 33.99
CA ALA A 66 -3.78 10.16 33.77
C ALA A 66 -4.65 10.83 34.83
N VAL A 67 -5.63 11.63 34.42
CA VAL A 67 -6.46 12.44 35.31
C VAL A 67 -7.92 12.30 34.89
N ARG A 68 -8.83 12.31 35.86
CA ARG A 68 -10.26 12.48 35.59
C ARG A 68 -10.57 13.96 35.42
N VAL A 69 -11.07 14.34 34.26
CA VAL A 69 -11.33 15.74 33.89
C VAL A 69 -12.71 15.83 33.26
N ALA A 70 -13.54 16.75 33.73
CA ALA A 70 -14.85 17.02 33.11
C ALA A 70 -14.65 17.66 31.73
N LEU A 71 -15.64 17.53 30.84
CA LEU A 71 -15.55 18.10 29.49
C LEU A 71 -15.35 19.64 29.53
N GLU A 72 -16.00 20.31 30.48
CA GLU A 72 -15.94 21.75 30.69
C GLU A 72 -14.53 22.26 31.05
N ASP A 73 -13.76 21.42 31.73
CA ASP A 73 -12.39 21.73 32.15
C ASP A 73 -11.35 21.51 31.05
N LEU A 74 -11.75 20.89 29.92
CA LEU A 74 -10.89 20.75 28.73
C LEU A 74 -10.75 22.11 28.03
N THR A 75 -9.85 22.94 28.55
CA THR A 75 -9.59 24.28 28.02
C THR A 75 -8.42 24.30 27.03
N PRO A 76 -8.36 25.29 26.11
CA PRO A 76 -7.23 25.45 25.20
C PRO A 76 -5.87 25.70 25.87
N LYS A 77 -5.83 25.96 27.19
CA LYS A 77 -4.61 26.19 27.96
C LYS A 77 -3.90 24.91 28.39
N LEU A 78 -4.55 23.76 28.23
CA LEU A 78 -3.99 22.45 28.57
C LEU A 78 -2.89 22.01 27.60
N THR A 79 -2.16 20.97 27.99
CA THR A 79 -1.12 20.38 27.15
C THR A 79 -1.73 19.50 26.07
N PHE A 80 -1.31 19.69 24.82
CA PHE A 80 -1.70 18.87 23.66
C PHE A 80 -0.47 18.32 22.94
N PRO A 81 -0.58 17.16 22.26
CA PRO A 81 -1.76 16.30 22.17
C PRO A 81 -2.05 15.54 23.48
N ALA A 82 -3.33 15.28 23.74
CA ALA A 82 -3.80 14.49 24.89
C ALA A 82 -4.57 13.25 24.41
N ILE A 83 -4.54 12.17 25.18
CA ILE A 83 -5.30 10.95 24.88
C ILE A 83 -6.59 10.95 25.70
N LEU A 84 -7.73 10.81 25.05
CA LEU A 84 -9.04 10.71 25.70
C LEU A 84 -9.54 9.27 25.65
N GLN A 85 -10.18 8.82 26.72
CA GLN A 85 -10.98 7.60 26.72
C GLN A 85 -12.42 7.94 26.38
N VAL A 86 -12.96 7.27 25.36
CA VAL A 86 -14.32 7.46 24.84
C VAL A 86 -15.04 6.12 24.72
N LYS A 87 -16.38 6.14 24.64
CA LYS A 87 -17.17 5.00 24.18
C LYS A 87 -17.29 5.04 22.67
N ASN A 88 -17.06 3.91 22.02
CA ASN A 88 -17.38 3.75 20.62
C ASN A 88 -18.89 3.49 20.42
N ASP A 89 -19.37 3.48 19.18
CA ASP A 89 -20.78 3.24 18.82
C ASP A 89 -21.32 1.89 19.36
N LEU A 90 -20.42 0.92 19.57
CA LEU A 90 -20.70 -0.40 20.16
C LEU A 90 -20.67 -0.42 21.69
N GLY A 91 -20.53 0.74 22.35
CA GLY A 91 -20.46 0.89 23.80
C GLY A 91 -19.13 0.43 24.44
N GLN A 92 -18.15 0.00 23.65
CA GLN A 92 -16.84 -0.46 24.10
C GLN A 92 -15.88 0.70 24.40
N ASN A 93 -14.91 0.47 25.28
CA ASN A 93 -13.86 1.43 25.59
C ASN A 93 -12.96 1.64 24.37
N HIS A 94 -12.77 2.89 23.97
CA HIS A 94 -11.95 3.31 22.85
C HIS A 94 -11.07 4.50 23.24
N PHE A 95 -9.97 4.70 22.52
CA PHE A 95 -9.04 5.80 22.77
C PHE A 95 -8.95 6.68 21.53
N VAL A 96 -8.94 8.00 21.76
CA VAL A 96 -8.79 9.01 20.69
C VAL A 96 -7.76 10.05 21.10
N VAL A 97 -7.12 10.70 20.13
CA VAL A 97 -6.14 11.77 20.38
C VAL A 97 -6.79 13.13 20.16
N LEU A 98 -6.84 13.95 21.20
CA LEU A 98 -7.20 15.35 21.10
C LEU A 98 -5.95 16.18 20.75
N HIS A 99 -5.94 16.74 19.55
CA HIS A 99 -4.81 17.51 19.05
C HIS A 99 -4.85 18.99 19.44
N SER A 100 -6.04 19.59 19.44
CA SER A 100 -6.21 21.00 19.82
C SER A 100 -7.68 21.34 20.02
N ILE A 101 -7.92 22.37 20.84
CA ILE A 101 -9.23 22.99 21.04
C ILE A 101 -9.17 24.40 20.46
N LYS A 102 -10.09 24.74 19.54
CA LYS A 102 -10.20 26.11 19.01
C LYS A 102 -11.13 26.97 19.87
N ARG A 103 -10.95 28.30 19.80
CA ARG A 103 -11.74 29.30 20.53
C ARG A 103 -13.27 29.18 20.36
N ASN A 104 -13.76 28.58 19.26
CA ASN A 104 -15.20 28.35 19.03
C ASN A 104 -15.67 26.99 19.59
N SER A 105 -15.03 26.48 20.65
CA SER A 105 -15.34 25.17 21.27
C SER A 105 -15.37 24.00 20.28
N LYS A 106 -14.50 24.04 19.25
CA LYS A 106 -14.34 22.94 18.29
C LYS A 106 -13.13 22.10 18.64
N PHE A 107 -13.36 20.81 18.83
CA PHE A 107 -12.35 19.82 19.21
C PHE A 107 -11.80 19.14 17.96
N TYR A 108 -10.47 19.11 17.82
CA TYR A 108 -9.79 18.40 16.74
C TYR A 108 -9.34 17.04 17.26
N VAL A 109 -10.13 16.02 16.95
CA VAL A 109 -9.94 14.66 17.46
C VAL A 109 -9.42 13.79 16.31
N ALA A 110 -8.34 13.06 16.56
CA ALA A 110 -7.87 11.99 15.71
C ALA A 110 -8.33 10.66 16.31
N ASP A 111 -9.26 10.02 15.62
CA ASP A 111 -9.77 8.71 15.97
C ASP A 111 -9.10 7.65 15.08
N PRO A 112 -8.42 6.64 15.65
CA PRO A 112 -7.81 5.56 14.88
C PRO A 112 -8.75 4.81 13.93
N ALA A 113 -10.06 4.78 14.20
CA ALA A 113 -11.03 4.04 13.40
C ALA A 113 -11.54 4.86 12.19
N SER A 114 -11.78 6.16 12.38
CA SER A 114 -12.47 7.02 11.40
C SER A 114 -11.60 8.16 10.86
N GLY A 115 -10.40 8.36 11.39
CA GLY A 115 -9.48 9.42 11.01
C GLY A 115 -9.69 10.72 11.80
N ILE A 116 -9.37 11.85 11.18
CA ILE A 116 -9.43 13.16 11.84
C ILE A 116 -10.84 13.73 11.72
N ARG A 117 -11.49 13.96 12.86
CA ARG A 117 -12.81 14.58 12.96
C ARG A 117 -12.75 15.91 13.71
N LYS A 118 -13.64 16.82 13.34
CA LYS A 118 -13.91 18.03 14.10
C LYS A 118 -15.23 17.80 14.81
N MET A 119 -15.21 17.88 16.13
CA MET A 119 -16.40 17.62 16.94
C MET A 119 -16.82 18.88 17.70
N SER A 120 -18.12 19.04 17.89
CA SER A 120 -18.67 20.03 18.82
C SER A 120 -18.46 19.57 20.27
N SER A 121 -18.75 20.46 21.23
CA SER A 121 -18.74 20.09 22.65
C SER A 121 -19.78 19.01 22.95
N ASP A 122 -20.98 19.14 22.39
CA ASP A 122 -22.09 18.22 22.65
C ASP A 122 -21.77 16.82 22.10
N GLU A 123 -21.28 16.74 20.87
CA GLU A 123 -20.87 15.47 20.23
C GLU A 123 -19.76 14.75 21.01
N LEU A 124 -18.79 15.49 21.54
CA LEU A 124 -17.72 14.89 22.34
C LEU A 124 -18.22 14.50 23.73
N GLY A 125 -19.15 15.26 24.31
CA GLY A 125 -19.73 14.99 25.61
C GLY A 125 -20.51 13.69 25.70
N GLU A 126 -21.20 13.30 24.62
CA GLU A 126 -21.94 12.03 24.56
C GLU A 126 -21.03 10.80 24.65
N ILE A 127 -19.83 10.89 24.07
CA ILE A 127 -18.91 9.75 23.98
C ILE A 127 -17.80 9.76 25.05
N TYR A 128 -17.49 10.91 25.64
CA TYR A 128 -16.34 11.07 26.54
C TYR A 128 -16.59 10.45 27.93
N GLN A 129 -15.64 9.61 28.38
CA GLN A 129 -15.77 8.89 29.66
C GLN A 129 -15.16 9.63 30.86
N GLY A 130 -14.57 10.81 30.66
CA GLY A 130 -13.97 11.58 31.77
C GLY A 130 -12.51 11.27 32.08
N ILE A 131 -11.86 10.34 31.37
CA ILE A 131 -10.44 9.99 31.60
C ILE A 131 -9.59 10.59 30.48
N THR A 132 -8.62 11.42 30.86
CA THR A 132 -7.67 12.07 29.95
C THR A 132 -6.23 11.82 30.40
N LEU A 133 -5.35 11.48 29.45
CA LEU A 133 -3.92 11.38 29.67
C LEU A 133 -3.23 12.60 29.06
N PHE A 134 -2.59 13.39 29.92
CA PHE A 134 -1.69 14.46 29.52
C PHE A 134 -0.26 13.95 29.53
N MET A 135 0.52 14.41 28.55
CA MET A 135 1.88 13.93 28.37
C MET A 135 2.79 14.99 27.78
N VAL A 136 4.02 15.04 28.30
CA VAL A 136 5.10 15.88 27.80
C VAL A 136 6.38 15.05 27.63
N PRO A 137 7.18 15.29 26.58
CA PRO A 137 8.47 14.63 26.45
C PRO A 137 9.41 15.06 27.58
N ASN A 138 10.18 14.13 28.15
CA ASN A 138 11.21 14.45 29.14
C ASN A 138 12.55 14.81 28.46
N SER A 139 13.61 15.03 29.23
CA SER A 139 14.96 15.37 28.73
C SER A 139 15.55 14.31 27.80
N ASP A 140 15.19 13.05 28.00
CA ASP A 140 15.75 11.89 27.30
C ASP A 140 14.92 11.53 26.05
N PHE A 141 13.91 12.34 25.71
CA PHE A 141 13.10 12.12 24.52
C PHE A 141 13.86 12.46 23.25
N GLU A 142 14.26 11.42 22.51
CA GLU A 142 14.85 11.59 21.20
C GLU A 142 13.83 11.52 20.07
N ARG A 143 13.94 12.47 19.14
CA ARG A 143 13.25 12.43 17.85
C ARG A 143 13.96 11.44 16.95
N GLY A 144 13.18 10.68 16.18
CA GLY A 144 13.73 9.69 15.27
C GLY A 144 12.76 9.36 14.17
N LYS A 145 13.27 9.17 12.96
CA LYS A 145 12.51 8.55 11.87
C LYS A 145 12.76 7.06 11.87
N LEU A 146 11.80 6.30 11.34
CA LEU A 146 11.93 4.86 11.19
C LEU A 146 13.06 4.57 10.18
N LYS A 147 14.27 4.31 10.67
CA LYS A 147 15.42 3.87 9.86
C LYS A 147 15.27 2.38 9.53
N GLY A 148 14.23 2.03 8.78
CA GLY A 148 14.12 0.70 8.18
C GLY A 148 14.74 0.70 6.80
N LYS A 149 15.53 -0.33 6.45
CA LYS A 149 15.73 -0.69 5.05
C LYS A 149 14.35 -1.07 4.52
N GLY A 150 13.71 -0.15 3.80
CA GLY A 150 12.36 -0.35 3.31
C GLY A 150 12.29 -1.61 2.46
N LEU A 151 11.12 -2.23 2.39
CA LEU A 151 10.84 -3.35 1.48
C LEU A 151 11.39 -3.06 0.07
N LEU A 152 11.27 -1.81 -0.40
CA LEU A 152 11.85 -1.33 -1.66
C LEU A 152 13.37 -1.53 -1.81
N ASP A 153 14.18 -1.33 -0.77
CA ASP A 153 15.65 -1.53 -0.83
C ASP A 153 15.98 -3.03 -0.87
N LEU A 154 15.26 -3.85 -0.11
CA LEU A 154 15.38 -5.31 -0.15
C LEU A 154 15.02 -5.85 -1.55
N PHE A 155 13.86 -5.45 -2.09
CA PHE A 155 13.40 -5.85 -3.42
C PHE A 155 14.33 -5.34 -4.52
N GLY A 156 14.78 -4.09 -4.44
CA GLY A 156 15.73 -3.51 -5.37
C GLY A 156 16.99 -4.37 -5.47
N ARG A 157 17.60 -4.72 -4.33
CA ARG A 157 18.80 -5.59 -4.31
C ARG A 157 18.55 -6.96 -4.94
N LEU A 158 17.41 -7.59 -4.64
CA LEU A 158 17.08 -8.92 -5.19
C LEU A 158 16.86 -8.88 -6.71
N ILE A 159 16.19 -7.84 -7.22
CA ILE A 159 15.94 -7.64 -8.66
C ILE A 159 17.25 -7.30 -9.37
N PHE A 160 18.01 -6.33 -8.88
CA PHE A 160 19.26 -5.88 -9.52
C PHE A 160 20.37 -6.94 -9.50
N ASN A 161 20.28 -7.96 -8.65
CA ASN A 161 21.18 -9.11 -8.72
C ASN A 161 20.89 -10.03 -9.92
N GLN A 162 19.73 -9.93 -10.58
CA GLN A 162 19.32 -10.77 -11.71
C GLN A 162 19.46 -10.08 -13.08
N LYS A 163 20.51 -9.27 -13.28
CA LYS A 163 20.70 -8.46 -14.50
C LYS A 163 20.67 -9.27 -15.79
N GLY A 164 21.23 -10.48 -15.78
CA GLY A 164 21.24 -11.36 -16.96
C GLY A 164 19.84 -11.73 -17.43
N LEU A 165 18.98 -12.18 -16.51
CA LEU A 165 17.59 -12.54 -16.83
C LEU A 165 16.78 -11.33 -17.29
N ILE A 166 16.95 -10.19 -16.61
CA ILE A 166 16.28 -8.94 -16.99
C ILE A 166 16.69 -8.53 -18.41
N SER A 167 17.98 -8.55 -18.71
CA SER A 167 18.49 -8.22 -20.04
C SER A 167 17.94 -9.15 -21.13
N THR A 168 17.84 -10.46 -20.86
CA THR A 168 17.26 -11.43 -21.80
C THR A 168 15.80 -11.12 -22.10
N VAL A 169 15.00 -10.77 -21.08
CA VAL A 169 13.57 -10.46 -21.29
C VAL A 169 13.39 -9.12 -22.00
N ILE A 170 14.24 -8.11 -21.73
CA ILE A 170 14.23 -6.84 -22.47
C ILE A 170 14.55 -7.09 -23.95
N LEU A 171 15.61 -7.86 -24.23
CA LEU A 171 16.02 -8.19 -25.60
C LEU A 171 14.93 -8.99 -26.33
N ALA A 172 14.37 -10.02 -25.69
CA ALA A 172 13.27 -10.81 -26.26
C ALA A 172 12.02 -9.95 -26.53
N SER A 173 11.68 -9.03 -25.62
CA SER A 173 10.58 -8.07 -25.82
C SER A 173 10.84 -7.17 -27.02
N PHE A 174 12.05 -6.64 -27.16
CA PHE A 174 12.43 -5.79 -28.28
C PHE A 174 12.34 -6.52 -29.62
N VAL A 175 12.84 -7.76 -29.70
CA VAL A 175 12.71 -8.60 -30.90
C VAL A 175 11.24 -8.90 -31.21
N LEU A 176 10.42 -9.21 -30.20
CA LEU A 176 8.98 -9.40 -30.37
C LEU A 176 8.26 -8.14 -30.89
N SER A 177 8.66 -6.96 -30.43
CA SER A 177 8.13 -5.69 -30.95
C SER A 177 8.42 -5.54 -32.43
N ILE A 178 9.67 -5.78 -32.85
CA ILE A 178 10.08 -5.72 -34.27
C ILE A 178 9.26 -6.70 -35.11
N ILE A 179 9.15 -7.96 -34.66
CA ILE A 179 8.35 -8.97 -35.35
C ILE A 179 6.87 -8.55 -35.42
N GLY A 180 6.31 -7.99 -34.35
CA GLY A 180 4.93 -7.51 -34.35
C GLY A 180 4.67 -6.38 -35.35
N ILE A 181 5.61 -5.45 -35.51
CA ILE A 181 5.55 -4.37 -36.51
C ILE A 181 5.64 -4.96 -37.93
N LEU A 182 6.59 -5.88 -38.14
CA LEU A 182 6.72 -6.60 -39.41
C LEU A 182 5.40 -7.31 -39.76
N SER A 183 4.78 -8.00 -38.80
CA SER A 183 3.47 -8.65 -38.99
C SER A 183 2.38 -7.67 -39.44
N SER A 184 2.34 -6.45 -38.87
CA SER A 184 1.40 -5.42 -39.31
C SER A 184 1.68 -4.93 -40.74
N LEU A 185 2.95 -4.78 -41.13
CA LEU A 185 3.34 -4.43 -42.50
C LEU A 185 3.01 -5.56 -43.49
N PHE A 186 3.17 -6.82 -43.10
CA PHE A 186 2.75 -7.97 -43.91
C PHE A 186 1.25 -7.91 -44.22
N SER A 187 0.40 -7.63 -43.23
CA SER A 187 -1.03 -7.48 -43.45
C SER A 187 -1.35 -6.33 -44.43
N LYS A 188 -0.60 -5.23 -44.35
CA LYS A 188 -0.73 -4.10 -45.29
C LYS A 188 -0.44 -4.53 -46.73
N VAL A 189 0.70 -5.19 -46.98
CA VAL A 189 1.09 -5.65 -48.32
C VAL A 189 0.05 -6.62 -48.90
N ILE A 190 -0.49 -7.52 -48.07
CA ILE A 190 -1.53 -8.45 -48.52
C ILE A 190 -2.80 -7.69 -48.97
N MET A 191 -3.26 -6.72 -48.17
CA MET A 191 -4.46 -5.92 -48.45
C MET A 191 -4.28 -4.99 -49.65
N ASP A 192 -3.14 -4.31 -49.74
CA ASP A 192 -2.94 -3.21 -50.69
C ASP A 192 -2.36 -3.69 -52.04
N GLU A 193 -1.59 -4.78 -52.05
CA GLU A 193 -0.86 -5.23 -53.24
C GLU A 193 -1.22 -6.66 -53.69
N VAL A 194 -1.44 -7.60 -52.78
CA VAL A 194 -1.66 -9.00 -53.20
C VAL A 194 -3.10 -9.28 -53.61
N ILE A 195 -4.07 -8.82 -52.80
CA ILE A 195 -5.50 -9.02 -53.04
C ILE A 195 -5.99 -8.24 -54.26
N PRO A 196 -5.71 -6.92 -54.41
CA PRO A 196 -6.26 -6.13 -55.52
C PRO A 196 -5.76 -6.58 -56.90
N TYR A 197 -4.52 -7.06 -56.97
CA TYR A 197 -3.90 -7.55 -58.21
C TYR A 197 -4.11 -9.06 -58.43
N ALA A 198 -4.89 -9.74 -57.58
CA ALA A 198 -5.23 -11.16 -57.66
C ALA A 198 -4.01 -12.11 -57.83
N LEU A 199 -2.89 -11.77 -57.18
CA LEU A 199 -1.62 -12.48 -57.30
C LEU A 199 -1.62 -13.78 -56.46
N LYS A 200 -2.27 -14.83 -56.96
CA LYS A 200 -2.47 -16.10 -56.22
C LYS A 200 -1.17 -16.76 -55.76
N ASN A 201 -0.13 -16.79 -56.61
CA ASN A 201 1.13 -17.45 -56.24
C ASN A 201 1.87 -16.69 -55.13
N SER A 202 1.89 -15.35 -55.21
CA SER A 202 2.43 -14.49 -54.16
C SER A 202 1.65 -14.66 -52.86
N LEU A 203 0.32 -14.77 -52.92
CA LEU A 203 -0.52 -14.98 -51.74
C LEU A 203 -0.16 -16.26 -50.97
N TYR A 204 0.00 -17.40 -51.66
CA TYR A 204 0.42 -18.64 -50.99
C TYR A 204 1.81 -18.53 -50.37
N MET A 205 2.76 -17.90 -51.06
CA MET A 205 4.10 -17.64 -50.52
C MET A 205 4.04 -16.78 -49.25
N PHE A 206 3.31 -15.67 -49.29
CA PHE A 206 3.15 -14.77 -48.14
C PHE A 206 2.46 -15.47 -46.96
N LEU A 207 1.45 -16.31 -47.21
CA LEU A 207 0.78 -17.08 -46.15
C LEU A 207 1.75 -18.05 -45.45
N ILE A 208 2.59 -18.76 -46.21
CA ILE A 208 3.59 -19.67 -45.63
C ILE A 208 4.61 -18.89 -44.79
N VAL A 209 5.16 -17.80 -45.33
CA VAL A 209 6.13 -16.96 -44.62
C VAL A 209 5.52 -16.37 -43.34
N PHE A 210 4.32 -15.80 -43.44
CA PHE A 210 3.61 -15.23 -42.30
C PHE A 210 3.27 -16.29 -41.24
N GLY A 211 2.90 -17.50 -41.66
CA GLY A 211 2.68 -18.63 -40.75
C GLY A 211 3.94 -19.00 -39.96
N ILE A 212 5.10 -19.07 -40.64
CA ILE A 212 6.39 -19.36 -40.00
C ILE A 212 6.78 -18.22 -39.04
N VAL A 213 6.65 -16.97 -39.45
CA VAL A 213 6.98 -15.80 -38.61
C VAL A 213 6.07 -15.74 -37.38
N SER A 214 4.77 -15.98 -37.54
CA SER A 214 3.79 -15.99 -36.44
C SER A 214 4.05 -17.14 -35.46
N PHE A 215 4.44 -18.31 -35.98
CA PHE A 215 4.84 -19.45 -35.14
C PHE A 215 6.10 -19.11 -34.33
N LEU A 216 7.13 -18.54 -34.97
CA LEU A 216 8.34 -18.11 -34.29
C LEU A 216 8.08 -17.01 -33.26
N GLN A 217 7.20 -16.06 -33.57
CA GLN A 217 6.75 -15.01 -32.64
C GLN A 217 6.11 -15.63 -31.40
N THR A 218 5.25 -16.63 -31.59
CA THR A 218 4.58 -17.34 -30.50
C THR A 218 5.59 -18.09 -29.64
N LEU A 219 6.54 -18.80 -30.26
CA LEU A 219 7.60 -19.52 -29.55
C LEU A 219 8.49 -18.57 -28.73
N LEU A 220 8.89 -17.44 -29.31
CA LEU A 220 9.69 -16.42 -28.64
C LEU A 220 8.92 -15.77 -27.49
N SER A 221 7.61 -15.54 -27.67
CA SER A 221 6.72 -15.04 -26.61
C SER A 221 6.62 -16.04 -25.45
N ALA A 222 6.47 -17.33 -25.74
CA ALA A 222 6.46 -18.39 -24.74
C ALA A 222 7.80 -18.48 -23.98
N PHE A 223 8.93 -18.40 -24.71
CA PHE A 223 10.26 -18.35 -24.10
C PHE A 223 10.40 -17.14 -23.16
N ARG A 224 10.00 -15.94 -23.62
CA ARG A 224 10.01 -14.73 -22.81
C ARG A 224 9.19 -14.90 -21.53
N GLN A 225 7.98 -15.45 -21.65
CA GLN A 225 7.10 -15.68 -20.51
C GLN A 225 7.71 -16.69 -19.52
N HIS A 226 8.38 -17.72 -20.01
CA HIS A 226 9.08 -18.68 -19.18
C HIS A 226 10.23 -18.02 -18.38
N VAL A 227 11.04 -17.18 -19.03
CA VAL A 227 12.12 -16.43 -18.36
C VAL A 227 11.56 -15.47 -17.31
N LEU A 228 10.44 -14.80 -17.60
CA LEU A 228 9.75 -13.92 -16.65
C LEU A 228 9.28 -14.71 -15.41
N LEU A 229 8.64 -15.86 -15.60
CA LEU A 229 8.21 -16.73 -14.50
C LEU A 229 9.40 -17.25 -13.68
N PHE A 230 10.50 -17.59 -14.34
CA PHE A 230 11.73 -18.00 -13.66
C PHE A 230 12.32 -16.86 -12.82
N LEU A 231 12.36 -15.64 -13.36
CA LEU A 231 12.78 -14.44 -12.63
C LEU A 231 11.90 -14.17 -11.41
N SER A 232 10.58 -14.22 -11.56
CA SER A 232 9.63 -14.06 -10.45
C SER A 232 9.88 -15.08 -9.34
N ARG A 233 10.05 -16.37 -9.68
CA ARG A 233 10.36 -17.41 -8.69
C ARG A 233 11.66 -17.17 -7.93
N LYS A 234 12.71 -16.71 -8.63
CA LYS A 234 14.03 -16.45 -8.03
C LYS A 234 14.03 -15.30 -7.03
N ILE A 235 13.06 -14.40 -7.13
CA ILE A 235 12.85 -13.30 -6.19
C ILE A 235 11.85 -13.71 -5.10
N ASP A 236 10.82 -14.46 -5.46
CA ASP A 236 9.75 -14.88 -4.55
C ASP A 236 10.22 -15.82 -3.45
N ILE A 237 11.02 -16.84 -3.78
CA ILE A 237 11.46 -17.86 -2.83
C ILE A 237 12.31 -17.26 -1.69
N PRO A 238 13.35 -16.45 -1.95
CA PRO A 238 14.14 -15.86 -0.86
C PRO A 238 13.33 -14.93 0.04
N VAL A 239 12.38 -14.17 -0.51
CA VAL A 239 11.54 -13.27 0.29
C VAL A 239 10.58 -14.07 1.17
N LEU A 240 9.97 -15.14 0.63
CA LEU A 240 9.10 -16.03 1.40
C LEU A 240 9.88 -16.72 2.52
N MET A 241 11.06 -17.27 2.21
CA MET A 241 11.90 -17.95 3.20
C MET A 241 12.39 -16.99 4.28
N GLY A 242 12.82 -15.78 3.93
CA GLY A 242 13.25 -14.78 4.92
C GLY A 242 12.11 -14.35 5.84
N TYR A 243 10.88 -14.24 5.33
CA TYR A 243 9.72 -13.93 6.16
C TYR A 243 9.32 -15.10 7.06
N TYR A 244 9.32 -16.32 6.53
CA TYR A 244 9.04 -17.54 7.29
C TYR A 244 10.05 -17.75 8.42
N ASP A 245 11.34 -17.65 8.12
CA ASP A 245 12.43 -17.76 9.08
C ASP A 245 12.30 -16.72 10.20
N HIS A 246 11.95 -15.48 9.86
CA HIS A 246 11.70 -14.46 10.87
C HIS A 246 10.55 -14.82 11.80
N ILE A 247 9.41 -15.31 11.26
CA ILE A 247 8.23 -15.63 12.06
C ILE A 247 8.52 -16.75 13.05
N ILE A 248 9.14 -17.85 12.61
CA ILE A 248 9.36 -19.01 13.48
C ILE A 248 10.32 -18.73 14.65
N HIS A 249 11.17 -17.71 14.52
CA HIS A 249 12.10 -17.27 15.57
C HIS A 249 11.56 -16.17 16.48
N LEU A 250 10.29 -15.77 16.32
CA LEU A 250 9.69 -14.77 17.20
C LEU A 250 9.52 -15.33 18.63
N PRO A 251 9.71 -14.49 19.66
CA PRO A 251 9.57 -14.93 21.05
C PRO A 251 8.14 -15.35 21.36
N TYR A 252 7.96 -16.24 22.34
CA TYR A 252 6.63 -16.72 22.76
C TYR A 252 5.65 -15.58 23.09
N SER A 253 6.13 -14.47 23.66
CA SER A 253 5.32 -13.28 23.97
C SER A 253 4.61 -12.70 22.74
N PHE A 254 5.21 -12.80 21.55
CA PHE A 254 4.61 -12.37 20.30
C PHE A 254 3.35 -13.18 19.95
N PHE A 255 3.41 -14.50 20.18
CA PHE A 255 2.34 -15.44 19.87
C PHE A 255 1.26 -15.44 20.96
N GLY A 256 1.65 -15.33 22.23
CA GLY A 256 0.70 -15.27 23.36
C GLY A 256 -0.19 -14.02 23.36
N SER A 257 0.26 -12.92 22.74
CA SER A 257 -0.48 -11.65 22.70
C SER A 257 -1.42 -11.50 21.49
N ARG A 258 -1.54 -12.51 20.61
CA ARG A 258 -2.27 -12.42 19.34
C ARG A 258 -3.11 -13.66 19.06
N ARG A 259 -4.24 -13.48 18.37
CA ARG A 259 -5.02 -14.63 17.88
C ARG A 259 -4.29 -15.26 16.68
N VAL A 260 -4.41 -16.57 16.54
CA VAL A 260 -3.85 -17.31 15.39
C VAL A 260 -4.38 -16.73 14.06
N GLY A 261 -5.67 -16.36 14.03
CA GLY A 261 -6.30 -15.70 12.87
C GLY A 261 -5.62 -14.39 12.49
N ASP A 262 -5.35 -13.51 13.47
CA ASP A 262 -4.69 -12.22 13.22
C ASP A 262 -3.28 -12.42 12.61
N VAL A 263 -2.52 -13.39 13.12
CA VAL A 263 -1.19 -13.72 12.59
C VAL A 263 -1.30 -14.25 11.15
N LEU A 264 -2.28 -15.11 10.86
CA LEU A 264 -2.51 -15.65 9.52
C LEU A 264 -2.93 -14.56 8.53
N THR A 265 -3.83 -13.67 8.91
CA THR A 265 -4.23 -12.53 8.07
C THR A 265 -3.04 -11.63 7.77
N ARG A 266 -2.21 -11.30 8.78
CA ARG A 266 -0.98 -10.52 8.57
C ARG A 266 0.02 -11.23 7.66
N PHE A 267 0.11 -12.55 7.76
CA PHE A 267 0.94 -13.35 6.86
C PHE A 267 0.44 -13.27 5.41
N GLN A 268 -0.88 -13.40 5.19
CA GLN A 268 -1.50 -13.28 3.87
C GLN A 268 -1.38 -11.86 3.30
N ASP A 269 -1.57 -10.82 4.12
CA ASP A 269 -1.35 -9.42 3.75
C ASP A 269 0.10 -9.19 3.31
N ALA A 270 1.07 -9.69 4.10
CA ALA A 270 2.48 -9.58 3.78
C ALA A 270 2.82 -10.30 2.47
N MET A 271 2.26 -11.49 2.23
CA MET A 271 2.41 -12.21 0.96
C MET A 271 1.79 -11.44 -0.21
N THR A 272 0.63 -10.82 0.00
CA THR A 272 -0.05 -9.99 -1.02
C THR A 272 0.79 -8.76 -1.37
N ILE A 273 1.29 -8.04 -0.36
CA ILE A 273 2.20 -6.90 -0.54
C ILE A 273 3.45 -7.36 -1.30
N LYS A 274 4.07 -8.47 -0.89
CA LYS A 274 5.21 -9.08 -1.57
C LYS A 274 4.89 -9.42 -3.03
N ASN A 275 3.75 -10.01 -3.33
CA ASN A 275 3.34 -10.34 -4.70
C ASN A 275 3.21 -9.09 -5.60
N VAL A 276 2.70 -7.98 -5.05
CA VAL A 276 2.66 -6.70 -5.76
C VAL A 276 4.07 -6.17 -6.02
N PHE A 277 4.97 -6.29 -5.04
CA PHE A 277 6.36 -5.83 -5.19
C PHE A 277 7.24 -6.71 -6.07
N THR A 278 6.96 -8.01 -6.21
CA THR A 278 7.75 -8.89 -7.08
C THR A 278 7.12 -9.01 -8.46
N SER A 279 5.99 -9.70 -8.58
CA SER A 279 5.40 -10.07 -9.86
C SER A 279 4.85 -8.86 -10.63
N VAL A 280 4.07 -8.01 -9.95
CA VAL A 280 3.46 -6.84 -10.59
C VAL A 280 4.53 -5.79 -10.93
N SER A 281 5.47 -5.53 -10.03
CA SER A 281 6.50 -4.51 -10.26
C SER A 281 7.48 -4.90 -11.37
N ILE A 282 7.91 -6.16 -11.45
CA ILE A 282 8.76 -6.63 -12.55
C ILE A 282 8.00 -6.48 -13.87
N SER A 283 6.76 -6.97 -13.95
CA SER A 283 5.94 -6.88 -15.16
C SER A 283 5.74 -5.42 -15.58
N LEU A 284 5.45 -4.52 -14.64
CA LEU A 284 5.30 -3.08 -14.91
C LEU A 284 6.55 -2.45 -15.52
N VAL A 285 7.75 -2.74 -14.99
CA VAL A 285 9.00 -2.20 -15.57
C VAL A 285 9.19 -2.69 -17.00
N MET A 286 8.86 -3.94 -17.27
CA MET A 286 8.96 -4.52 -18.62
C MET A 286 7.92 -3.94 -19.57
N ASP A 287 6.68 -3.76 -19.11
CA ASP A 287 5.58 -3.19 -19.89
C ASP A 287 5.81 -1.70 -20.20
N ILE A 288 6.37 -0.94 -19.25
CA ILE A 288 6.79 0.45 -19.48
C ILE A 288 7.88 0.49 -20.55
N THR A 289 8.89 -0.38 -20.46
CA THR A 289 9.98 -0.45 -21.45
C THR A 289 9.43 -0.75 -22.85
N LEU A 290 8.53 -1.74 -22.95
CA LEU A 290 7.85 -2.11 -24.19
C LEU A 290 6.95 -0.98 -24.73
N SER A 291 6.23 -0.30 -23.85
CA SER A 291 5.35 0.81 -24.19
C SER A 291 6.15 1.96 -24.79
N VAL A 292 7.31 2.29 -24.22
CA VAL A 292 8.21 3.32 -24.75
C VAL A 292 8.73 2.94 -26.13
N ILE A 293 9.21 1.69 -26.31
CA ILE A 293 9.68 1.21 -27.63
C ILE A 293 8.57 1.32 -28.68
N SER A 294 7.37 0.81 -28.34
CA SER A 294 6.21 0.85 -29.24
C SER A 294 5.77 2.29 -29.56
N ALA A 295 5.82 3.19 -28.58
CA ALA A 295 5.49 4.61 -28.76
C ALA A 295 6.45 5.30 -29.74
N VAL A 296 7.76 5.04 -29.63
CA VAL A 296 8.77 5.58 -30.54
C VAL A 296 8.53 5.09 -31.97
N VAL A 297 8.24 3.81 -32.16
CA VAL A 297 7.92 3.26 -33.49
C VAL A 297 6.65 3.87 -34.05
N LEU A 298 5.59 3.98 -33.25
CA LEU A 298 4.33 4.51 -33.77
C LEU A 298 4.46 5.99 -34.17
N TRP A 299 5.27 6.75 -33.43
CA TRP A 299 5.63 8.12 -33.76
C TRP A 299 6.33 8.23 -35.11
N THR A 300 7.23 7.30 -35.45
CA THR A 300 7.93 7.31 -36.75
C THR A 300 7.03 6.90 -37.91
N ILE A 301 5.99 6.09 -37.67
CA ILE A 301 5.00 5.70 -38.70
C ILE A 301 4.04 6.86 -39.00
N ASN A 302 3.34 7.38 -37.99
CA ASN A 302 2.37 8.45 -38.18
C ASN A 302 2.06 9.20 -36.88
N GLN A 303 2.38 10.50 -36.85
CA GLN A 303 2.21 11.37 -35.68
C GLN A 303 0.73 11.59 -35.32
N SER A 304 -0.16 11.67 -36.31
CA SER A 304 -1.60 11.88 -36.08
C SER A 304 -2.24 10.68 -35.38
N LEU A 305 -1.91 9.46 -35.81
CA LEU A 305 -2.39 8.23 -35.16
C LEU A 305 -1.85 8.10 -33.74
N PHE A 306 -0.59 8.50 -33.51
CA PHE A 306 -0.01 8.53 -32.18
C PHE A 306 -0.76 9.48 -31.23
N LEU A 307 -1.08 10.70 -31.68
CA LEU A 307 -1.82 11.67 -30.87
C LEU A 307 -3.22 11.15 -30.49
N ILE A 308 -3.92 10.50 -31.43
CA ILE A 308 -5.23 9.87 -31.15
C ILE A 308 -5.08 8.78 -30.09
N LEU A 309 -4.05 7.93 -30.20
CA LEU A 309 -3.78 6.87 -29.22
C LEU A 309 -3.48 7.45 -27.83
N VAL A 310 -2.62 8.47 -27.75
CA VAL A 310 -2.31 9.16 -26.48
C VAL A 310 -3.57 9.76 -25.86
N PHE A 311 -4.43 10.39 -26.66
CA PHE A 311 -5.71 10.91 -26.18
C PHE A 311 -6.59 9.80 -25.59
N MET A 312 -6.73 8.65 -26.27
CA MET A 312 -7.49 7.50 -25.76
C MET A 312 -6.92 6.95 -24.44
N VAL A 313 -5.59 6.90 -24.31
CA VAL A 313 -4.92 6.48 -23.06
C VAL A 313 -5.22 7.45 -21.92
N ILE A 314 -5.17 8.76 -22.17
CA ILE A 314 -5.51 9.79 -21.18
C ILE A 314 -6.96 9.65 -20.72
N VAL A 315 -7.90 9.47 -21.66
CA VAL A 315 -9.32 9.24 -21.35
C VAL A 315 -9.49 7.99 -20.47
N ASN A 316 -8.78 6.90 -20.77
CA ASN A 316 -8.83 5.68 -19.96
C ASN A 316 -8.31 5.90 -18.53
N ILE A 317 -7.20 6.62 -18.36
CA ILE A 317 -6.64 6.97 -17.04
C ILE A 317 -7.65 7.81 -16.23
N ILE A 318 -8.29 8.79 -16.87
CA ILE A 318 -9.30 9.65 -16.23
C ILE A 318 -10.49 8.81 -15.75
N LEU A 319 -10.98 7.90 -16.58
CA LEU A 319 -12.06 6.98 -16.21
C LEU A 319 -11.68 6.14 -15.00
N ILE A 320 -10.51 5.49 -15.03
CA ILE A 320 -10.03 4.68 -13.89
C ILE A 320 -9.99 5.50 -12.60
N TYR A 321 -9.46 6.73 -12.65
CA TYR A 321 -9.36 7.58 -11.46
C TYR A 321 -10.74 8.03 -10.94
N CYS A 322 -11.66 8.36 -11.85
CA CYS A 322 -13.03 8.72 -11.53
C CYS A 322 -13.77 7.57 -10.83
N PHE A 323 -13.67 6.35 -11.37
CA PHE A 323 -14.34 5.16 -10.82
C PHE A 323 -13.66 4.56 -9.59
N LYS A 324 -12.39 4.87 -9.33
CA LYS A 324 -11.66 4.35 -8.16
C LYS A 324 -12.32 4.66 -6.82
N LYS A 325 -12.81 5.90 -6.64
CA LYS A 325 -13.46 6.34 -5.39
C LYS A 325 -14.79 5.61 -5.13
N PRO A 326 -15.77 5.59 -6.06
CA PRO A 326 -17.02 4.89 -5.83
C PRO A 326 -16.81 3.38 -5.66
N TYR A 327 -15.92 2.77 -6.43
CA TYR A 327 -15.63 1.35 -6.31
C TYR A 327 -15.09 0.99 -4.92
N LYS A 328 -14.18 1.81 -4.37
CA LYS A 328 -13.68 1.61 -3.01
C LYS A 328 -14.78 1.76 -1.96
N LYS A 329 -15.69 2.73 -2.12
CA LYS A 329 -16.81 2.95 -1.19
C LYS A 329 -17.76 1.76 -1.18
N ILE A 330 -18.19 1.28 -2.34
CA ILE A 330 -19.10 0.13 -2.49
C ILE A 330 -18.46 -1.13 -1.89
N ASN A 331 -17.17 -1.36 -2.12
CA ASN A 331 -16.48 -2.52 -1.57
C ASN A 331 -16.42 -2.48 -0.03
N HIS A 332 -16.21 -1.31 0.57
CA HIS A 332 -16.31 -1.16 2.03
C HIS A 332 -17.73 -1.44 2.54
N GLU A 333 -18.76 -0.89 1.89
CA GLU A 333 -20.16 -1.12 2.27
C GLU A 333 -20.55 -2.62 2.18
N GLN A 334 -20.05 -3.35 1.18
CA GLN A 334 -20.27 -4.79 1.07
C GLN A 334 -19.56 -5.59 2.17
N MET A 335 -18.34 -5.21 2.54
CA MET A 335 -17.62 -5.87 3.64
C MET A 335 -18.33 -5.62 4.98
N ASP A 336 -18.81 -4.40 5.22
CA ASP A 336 -19.54 -4.05 6.45
C ASP A 336 -20.87 -4.81 6.54
N PHE A 337 -21.60 -4.97 5.43
CA PHE A 337 -22.84 -5.77 5.37
C PHE A 337 -22.60 -7.24 5.73
N LEU A 338 -21.56 -7.87 5.17
CA LEU A 338 -21.22 -9.28 5.44
C LEU A 338 -20.79 -9.55 6.89
N ILE A 339 -20.28 -8.53 7.59
CA ILE A 339 -19.90 -8.63 9.00
C ILE A 339 -21.14 -8.50 9.92
N HIS A 340 -22.24 -7.93 9.41
CA HIS A 340 -23.46 -7.66 10.18
C HIS A 340 -24.65 -8.56 9.83
N SER A 341 -24.50 -9.44 8.83
CA SER A 341 -25.45 -10.50 8.47
C SER A 341 -25.11 -11.84 9.13
#